data_AF-A0A2U3L8F4-F1
#
_entry.id   AF-A0A2U3L8F4-F1
#
_cell.length_a   1.000
_cell.length_b   1.000
_cell.length_c   1.000
_cell.angle_alpha   90.00
_cell.angle_beta   90.00
_cell.angle_gamma   90.00
#
_symmetry.space_group_name_H-M   'P 1'
#
loop_
_entity.id
_entity.type
_entity.pdbx_description
1 polymer ?
#
loop_
_entity_poly.entity_id
_entity_poly.type
_entity_poly.pdbx_seq_one_letter_code
_entity_poly.pdbx_strand_id
1 'polypeptide(L)'
;MISSGTNMRESVVSSGALFEHADVLVKARLNRVDMQMLDKLVEGLDHLGIVTTTNKALGEVMILTTRDCWPDLKKAIEKMPFEIEFI
;
A
#
# COMPACT_ATOMS: atom_id res chain seq x y z
N MET A 1 -35.72 20.16 41.97
CA MET A 1 -34.57 19.24 41.92
C MET A 1 -34.54 18.64 40.52
N ILE A 2 -33.53 18.96 39.72
CA ILE A 2 -33.35 18.44 38.36
C ILE A 2 -32.08 17.57 38.37
N SER A 3 -31.99 16.66 37.39
CA SER A 3 -30.93 15.68 37.10
C SER A 3 -31.30 14.28 37.61
N SER A 4 -31.24 13.21 36.82
CA SER A 4 -30.19 12.92 35.83
C SER A 4 -30.73 12.09 34.66
N GLY A 5 -30.72 12.68 33.47
CA GLY A 5 -30.74 11.92 32.22
C GLY A 5 -29.31 11.50 31.91
N THR A 6 -29.01 10.21 32.04
CA THR A 6 -27.72 9.63 31.66
C THR A 6 -27.57 9.71 30.14
N ASN A 7 -26.78 10.68 29.68
CA ASN A 7 -26.45 10.83 28.28
C ASN A 7 -25.36 9.79 27.93
N MET A 8 -25.76 8.67 27.30
CA MET A 8 -24.81 7.73 26.70
C MET A 8 -24.11 8.45 25.54
N ARG A 9 -22.92 8.99 25.80
CA ARG A 9 -22.02 9.43 24.74
C ARG A 9 -21.51 8.16 24.07
N GLU A 10 -21.99 7.89 22.86
CA GLU A 10 -21.30 7.01 21.92
C GLU A 10 -19.85 7.50 21.83
N SER A 11 -18.93 6.69 22.36
CA SER A 11 -17.51 6.91 22.17
C SER A 11 -17.24 6.71 20.68
N VAL A 12 -17.11 7.82 19.95
CA VAL A 12 -16.54 7.83 18.60
C VAL A 12 -15.16 7.19 18.71
N VAL A 13 -15.06 5.92 18.31
CA VAL A 13 -13.78 5.24 18.17
C VAL A 13 -12.96 6.09 17.21
N SER A 14 -11.85 6.65 17.70
CA SER A 14 -10.95 7.45 16.88
C SER A 14 -10.63 6.67 15.61
N SER A 15 -11.02 7.20 14.46
CA SER A 15 -10.85 6.54 13.16
C SER A 15 -9.42 6.06 12.92
N GLY A 16 -8.42 6.65 13.58
CA GLY A 16 -7.03 6.25 13.49
C GLY A 16 -6.72 4.81 13.96
N ALA A 17 -7.45 4.26 14.93
CA ALA A 17 -7.19 2.90 15.45
C ALA A 17 -7.77 1.80 14.53
N LEU A 18 -8.83 2.10 13.78
CA LEU A 18 -9.46 1.16 12.84
C LEU A 18 -8.65 0.93 11.57
N PHE A 19 -7.71 1.82 11.27
CA PHE A 19 -6.90 1.82 10.04
C PHE A 19 -5.40 1.70 10.35
N GLU A 20 -5.03 1.20 11.53
CA GLU A 20 -3.63 1.08 11.93
C GLU A 20 -2.82 0.16 10.99
N HIS A 21 -3.49 -0.79 10.35
CA HIS A 21 -2.93 -1.67 9.32
C HIS A 21 -3.43 -1.36 7.91
N ALA A 22 -4.02 -0.18 7.69
CA ALA A 22 -4.58 0.20 6.40
C ALA A 22 -3.53 0.19 5.28
N ASP A 23 -4.05 0.11 4.06
CA ASP A 23 -3.24 -0.04 2.87
C ASP A 23 -2.23 1.11 2.70
N VAL A 24 -1.00 0.72 2.37
CA VAL A 24 0.09 1.61 1.95
C VAL A 24 0.02 1.73 0.44
N LEU A 25 -0.02 2.98 -0.04
CA LEU A 25 0.11 3.33 -1.44
C LEU A 25 1.52 3.85 -1.68
N VAL A 26 2.30 3.11 -2.47
CA VAL A 26 3.67 3.48 -2.84
C VAL A 26 3.68 3.85 -4.32
N LYS A 27 4.12 5.06 -4.65
CA LYS A 27 4.38 5.42 -6.03
C LYS A 27 5.80 5.02 -6.38
N ALA A 28 5.98 4.54 -7.59
CA ALA A 28 7.29 4.19 -8.08
C ALA A 28 7.41 4.44 -9.58
N ARG A 29 8.64 4.54 -10.03
CA ARG A 29 9.01 4.65 -11.44
C ARG A 29 10.09 3.63 -11.77
N LEU A 30 9.96 2.97 -12.91
CA LEU A 30 10.93 2.02 -13.44
C LEU A 30 10.93 2.05 -14.98
N ASN A 31 11.94 1.43 -15.59
CA ASN A 31 11.96 1.29 -17.05
C ASN A 31 10.73 0.52 -17.54
N ARG A 32 10.16 0.95 -18.66
CA ARG A 32 8.93 0.36 -19.21
C ARG A 32 9.04 -1.15 -19.47
N VAL A 33 10.24 -1.60 -19.83
CA VAL A 33 10.53 -3.02 -20.11
C VAL A 33 10.47 -3.88 -18.84
N ASP A 34 10.68 -3.27 -17.67
CA ASP A 34 10.71 -3.95 -16.38
C ASP A 34 9.36 -3.90 -15.64
N MET A 35 8.44 -3.04 -16.06
CA MET A 35 7.10 -2.91 -15.45
C MET A 35 6.35 -4.26 -15.38
N GLN A 36 6.44 -5.07 -16.44
CA GLN A 36 5.82 -6.40 -16.44
C GLN A 36 6.54 -7.38 -15.50
N MET A 37 7.85 -7.20 -15.29
CA MET A 37 8.61 -8.03 -14.36
C MET A 37 8.21 -7.74 -12.91
N LEU A 38 8.01 -6.46 -12.57
CA LEU A 38 7.48 -6.05 -11.27
C LEU A 38 6.10 -6.69 -11.02
N ASP A 39 5.20 -6.63 -11.99
CA ASP A 39 3.85 -7.22 -11.89
C ASP A 39 3.92 -8.74 -11.60
N LYS A 40 4.69 -9.48 -12.42
CA LYS A 40 4.91 -10.93 -12.24
C LYS A 40 5.56 -11.29 -10.91
N LEU A 41 6.47 -10.46 -10.40
CA LEU A 41 7.05 -10.66 -9.08
C LEU A 41 5.96 -10.60 -8.02
N VAL A 42 5.11 -9.57 -8.04
CA VAL A 42 4.05 -9.39 -7.04
C VAL A 42 3.01 -10.51 -7.14
N GLU A 43 2.63 -10.94 -8.33
CA GLU A 43 1.76 -12.12 -8.55
C GLU A 43 2.41 -13.40 -8.01
N GLY A 44 3.69 -13.62 -8.30
CA GLY A 44 4.43 -14.81 -7.85
C GLY A 44 4.65 -14.89 -6.34
N LEU A 45 4.47 -13.78 -5.63
CA LEU A 45 4.51 -13.70 -4.16
C LEU A 45 3.11 -13.84 -3.53
N ASP A 46 2.19 -14.58 -4.17
CA ASP A 46 0.80 -14.75 -3.69
C ASP A 46 0.07 -13.42 -3.47
N HIS A 47 0.31 -12.46 -4.37
CA HIS A 47 -0.29 -11.13 -4.34
C HIS A 47 -0.06 -10.36 -3.03
N LEU A 48 1.18 -10.36 -2.50
CA LEU A 48 1.59 -9.47 -1.38
C LEU A 48 1.29 -7.97 -1.62
N GLY A 49 0.94 -7.58 -2.85
CA GLY A 49 0.36 -6.29 -3.19
C GLY A 49 -0.36 -6.33 -4.53
N ILE A 50 -0.78 -5.16 -4.99
CA ILE A 50 -1.37 -4.92 -6.31
C ILE A 50 -0.56 -3.82 -6.99
N VAL A 51 -0.13 -4.07 -8.23
CA VAL A 51 0.58 -3.08 -9.05
C VAL A 51 -0.39 -2.54 -10.10
N THR A 52 -0.47 -1.22 -10.22
CA THR A 52 -1.21 -0.57 -11.30
C THR A 52 -0.36 0.46 -12.00
N THR A 53 -0.50 0.56 -13.32
CA THR A 53 0.20 1.58 -14.11
C THR A 53 -0.54 2.91 -14.01
N THR A 54 0.13 3.95 -13.53
CA THR A 54 -0.43 5.30 -13.44
C THR A 54 -0.01 6.16 -14.63
N ASN A 55 1.21 5.98 -15.14
CA ASN A 55 1.67 6.62 -16.36
C ASN A 55 2.61 5.70 -17.15
N LYS A 56 2.06 5.10 -18.21
CA LYS A 56 2.83 4.20 -19.06
C LYS A 56 3.98 4.91 -19.76
N ALA A 57 3.88 6.18 -20.14
CA ALA A 57 4.92 6.87 -20.90
C ALA A 57 6.16 7.15 -20.03
N LEU A 58 5.93 7.48 -18.76
CA LEU A 58 6.98 7.77 -17.78
C LEU A 58 7.47 6.54 -17.00
N GLY A 59 6.82 5.39 -17.18
CA GLY A 59 7.14 4.18 -16.42
C GLY A 59 6.67 4.25 -14.98
N GLU A 60 5.61 5.02 -14.70
CA GLU A 60 5.10 5.20 -13.34
C GLU A 60 4.04 4.16 -13.01
N VAL A 61 4.17 3.61 -11.82
CA VAL A 61 3.28 2.63 -11.23
C VAL A 61 2.89 3.05 -9.82
N MET A 62 1.84 2.44 -9.32
CA MET A 62 1.42 2.51 -7.94
C MET A 62 1.29 1.10 -7.39
N ILE A 63 1.87 0.87 -6.22
CA ILE A 63 1.86 -0.38 -5.49
C ILE A 63 0.95 -0.19 -4.28
N LEU A 64 -0.15 -0.94 -4.23
CA LEU A 64 -1.03 -1.03 -3.07
C LEU A 64 -0.66 -2.30 -2.30
N THR A 65 -0.39 -2.19 -1.00
CA THR A 65 -0.10 -3.33 -0.13
C THR A 65 -0.52 -2.99 1.30
N THR A 66 -0.49 -3.93 2.24
CA THR A 66 -0.71 -3.61 3.66
C THR A 66 0.58 -3.15 4.31
N ARG A 67 0.48 -2.49 5.47
CA ARG A 67 1.65 -2.09 6.26
C ARG A 67 2.56 -3.27 6.63
N ASP A 68 1.95 -4.43 6.88
CA ASP A 68 2.66 -5.64 7.32
C ASP A 68 3.35 -6.36 6.16
N CYS A 69 2.78 -6.28 4.95
CA CYS A 69 3.36 -6.88 3.74
C CYS A 69 4.45 -6.01 3.09
N TRP A 70 4.38 -4.68 3.25
CA TRP A 70 5.31 -3.76 2.59
C TRP A 70 6.81 -4.05 2.84
N PRO A 71 7.28 -4.32 4.06
CA PRO A 71 8.70 -4.59 4.30
C PRO A 71 9.24 -5.77 3.49
N ASP A 72 8.46 -6.85 3.41
CA ASP A 72 8.85 -8.06 2.67
C ASP A 72 8.76 -7.85 1.16
N LEU A 73 7.68 -7.19 0.70
CA LEU A 73 7.51 -6.84 -0.71
C LEU A 73 8.62 -5.91 -1.20
N LYS A 74 8.93 -4.84 -0.45
CA LYS A 74 10.02 -3.91 -0.77
C LYS A 74 11.36 -4.64 -0.86
N LYS A 75 11.65 -5.53 0.09
CA LYS A 75 12.88 -6.32 0.11
C LYS A 75 12.97 -7.29 -1.08
N ALA A 76 11.85 -7.85 -1.54
CA ALA A 76 11.82 -8.68 -2.74
C ALA A 76 12.09 -7.84 -4.00
N ILE A 77 11.45 -6.68 -4.11
CA ILE A 77 11.65 -5.73 -5.22
C ILE A 77 13.11 -5.27 -5.29
N GLU A 78 13.72 -4.89 -4.17
CA GLU A 78 15.12 -4.42 -4.10
C GLU A 78 16.17 -5.46 -4.49
N LYS A 79 15.79 -6.75 -4.56
CA LYS A 79 16.67 -7.84 -5.00
C LYS A 79 16.56 -8.13 -6.50
N MET A 80 15.62 -7.50 -7.19
CA MET A 80 15.42 -7.74 -8.61
C MET A 80 16.53 -7.13 -9.46
N PRO A 81 16.82 -7.70 -10.65
CA PRO A 81 17.80 -7.17 -11.57
C PRO A 81 17.25 -6.00 -12.40
N PHE A 82 16.48 -5.08 -11.78
CA PHE A 82 16.02 -3.84 -12.40
C PHE A 82 16.06 -2.69 -11.38
N GLU A 83 16.19 -1.48 -11.89
CA GLU A 83 16.16 -0.26 -11.07
C GLU A 83 14.73 0.23 -10.89
N ILE A 84 14.42 0.66 -9.67
CA ILE A 84 13.13 1.25 -9.32
C ILE A 84 13.34 2.44 -8.38
N GLU A 85 12.70 3.55 -8.70
CA GLU A 85 12.66 4.78 -7.90
C GLU A 85 11.33 4.84 -7.16
N PHE A 86 11.34 4.93 -5.82
CA PHE A 86 10.13 5.18 -5.03
C PHE A 86 9.92 6.70 -4.88
N ILE A 87 8.71 7.20 -5.20
CA ILE A 87 8.36 8.64 -5.33
C ILE A 87 7.36 9.07 -4.25
#